data_AF-A0A2H6CMJ6-F1
#
_entry.id   AF-A0A2H6CMJ6-F1
#
_cell.length_a   1.000
_cell.length_b   1.000
_cell.length_c   1.000
_cell.angle_alpha   90.00
_cell.angle_beta   90.00
_cell.angle_gamma   90.00
#
_symmetry.space_group_name_H-M   'P 1'
#
loop_
_entity.id
_entity.type
_entity.pdbx_description
1 polymer ?
#
loop_
_entity_poly.entity_id
_entity_poly.type
_entity_poly.pdbx_seq_one_letter_code
_entity_poly.pdbx_strand_id
1 'polypeptide(L)'
;MKRFDSFAKIASLIVDLMLAILVIVVLIAMATAIYDIFTHVLTMSSMSELYYVIEEIATWFILLEVFLMLLRYVKEGHHVPVRYLILIGITAVSRKLLLEHGGGLDALMLALAILILVLDLFLLEKVNAFHTHKSSEEDQDIF
;
A
#
# COMPACT_ATOMS: atom_id res chain seq x y z
N MET A 1 2.80 -18.27 -32.86
CA MET A 1 2.55 -17.10 -31.99
C MET A 1 1.22 -17.11 -31.24
N LYS A 2 0.06 -17.52 -31.82
CA LYS A 2 -1.29 -17.45 -31.19
C LYS A 2 -1.50 -18.10 -29.80
N ARG A 3 -0.65 -19.04 -29.36
CA ARG A 3 -0.84 -19.73 -28.07
C ARG A 3 -0.44 -18.86 -26.88
N PHE A 4 0.59 -18.02 -27.02
CA PHE A 4 1.08 -17.16 -25.92
C PHE A 4 0.06 -16.10 -25.51
N ASP A 5 -0.67 -15.53 -26.47
CA ASP A 5 -1.71 -14.53 -26.19
C ASP A 5 -2.90 -15.12 -25.43
N SER A 6 -3.24 -16.39 -25.70
CA SER A 6 -4.29 -17.10 -24.96
C SER A 6 -3.87 -17.41 -23.52
N PHE A 7 -2.60 -17.81 -23.30
CA PHE A 7 -2.06 -18.01 -21.95
C PHE A 7 -2.04 -16.71 -21.15
N ALA A 8 -1.62 -15.60 -21.76
CA ALA A 8 -1.62 -14.30 -21.11
C ALA A 8 -3.04 -13.84 -20.73
N LYS A 9 -4.03 -14.03 -21.62
CA LYS A 9 -5.44 -13.72 -21.32
C LYS A 9 -6.02 -14.55 -20.18
N ILE A 10 -5.72 -15.85 -20.15
CA ILE A 10 -6.18 -16.74 -19.08
C ILE A 10 -5.52 -16.37 -17.75
N ALA A 11 -4.21 -16.09 -17.76
CA ALA A 11 -3.49 -15.65 -16.56
C ALA A 11 -4.04 -14.33 -16.01
N SER A 12 -4.30 -13.34 -16.88
CA SER A 12 -4.92 -12.06 -16.48
C SER A 12 -6.29 -12.27 -15.87
N LEU A 13 -7.15 -13.11 -16.47
CA LEU A 13 -8.49 -13.40 -15.94
C LEU A 13 -8.42 -14.04 -14.54
N ILE A 14 -7.49 -14.97 -14.34
CA ILE A 14 -7.29 -15.62 -13.03
C ILE A 14 -6.83 -14.59 -11.99
N VAL A 15 -5.88 -13.72 -12.35
CA VAL A 15 -5.39 -12.66 -11.46
C VAL A 15 -6.51 -11.68 -11.12
N ASP A 16 -7.32 -11.27 -12.09
CA ASP A 16 -8.49 -10.41 -11.88
C ASP A 16 -9.50 -11.03 -10.92
N LEU A 17 -9.79 -12.32 -11.09
CA LEU A 17 -10.72 -13.04 -10.22
C LEU A 17 -10.17 -13.16 -8.80
N MET A 18 -8.89 -13.51 -8.65
CA MET A 18 -8.22 -13.57 -7.34
C MET A 18 -8.25 -12.20 -6.64
N LEU A 19 -7.98 -11.14 -7.40
CA LEU A 19 -7.97 -9.78 -6.89
C LEU A 19 -9.37 -9.34 -6.44
N ALA A 20 -10.40 -9.62 -7.24
CA ALA A 20 -11.78 -9.32 -6.88
C ALA A 20 -12.20 -10.02 -5.58
N ILE A 21 -11.87 -11.30 -5.44
CA ILE A 21 -12.11 -12.06 -4.20
C ILE A 21 -11.35 -11.43 -3.03
N LEU A 22 -10.08 -11.07 -3.23
CA LEU A 22 -9.26 -10.48 -2.18
C LEU A 22 -9.83 -9.13 -1.69
N VAL A 23 -10.26 -8.25 -2.60
CA VAL A 23 -10.91 -6.98 -2.25
C VAL A 23 -12.17 -7.21 -1.41
N ILE A 24 -13.00 -8.19 -1.78
CA ILE A 24 -14.21 -8.53 -1.03
C ILE A 24 -13.87 -9.04 0.37
N VAL A 25 -12.89 -9.94 0.49
CA VAL A 25 -12.43 -10.47 1.79
C VAL A 25 -11.92 -9.36 2.69
N VAL A 26 -11.10 -8.44 2.15
CA VAL A 26 -10.59 -7.30 2.90
C VAL A 26 -11.72 -6.37 3.35
N LEU A 27 -12.70 -6.09 2.50
CA LEU A 27 -13.87 -5.28 2.86
C LEU A 27 -14.68 -5.90 4.01
N ILE A 28 -14.89 -7.22 3.98
CA ILE A 28 -15.57 -7.93 5.06
C ILE A 28 -14.75 -7.83 6.35
N ALA A 29 -13.44 -8.11 6.29
CA ALA A 29 -12.56 -8.01 7.45
C ALA A 29 -12.54 -6.60 8.05
N MET A 30 -12.53 -5.56 7.21
CA MET A 30 -12.62 -4.17 7.66
C MET A 30 -13.95 -3.86 8.35
N ALA A 31 -15.07 -4.39 7.84
CA ALA A 31 -16.38 -4.20 8.45
C ALA A 31 -16.48 -4.92 9.81
N THR A 32 -15.93 -6.14 9.93
CA THR A 32 -15.86 -6.85 11.20
C THR A 32 -15.00 -6.09 12.21
N ALA A 33 -13.81 -5.64 11.81
CA ALA A 33 -12.96 -4.83 12.68
C ALA A 33 -13.64 -3.52 13.14
N ILE A 34 -14.43 -2.86 12.29
CA ILE A 34 -15.20 -1.67 12.71
C ILE A 34 -16.25 -2.01 13.78
N TYR A 35 -16.89 -3.17 13.65
CA TYR A 35 -17.92 -3.63 14.58
C TYR A 35 -17.30 -3.99 15.93
N ASP A 36 -16.16 -4.69 15.92
CA ASP A 36 -15.43 -5.07 17.13
C ASP A 36 -14.96 -3.82 17.88
N ILE A 37 -14.36 -2.84 17.20
CA ILE A 37 -13.95 -1.56 17.80
C ILE A 37 -15.15 -0.85 18.42
N PHE A 38 -16.26 -0.76 17.69
CA PHE A 38 -17.45 -0.03 18.15
C PHE A 38 -18.07 -0.67 19.39
N THR A 39 -18.15 -2.00 19.44
CA THR A 39 -18.69 -2.73 20.59
C THR A 39 -17.79 -2.59 21.82
N HIS A 40 -16.47 -2.75 21.65
CA HIS A 40 -15.50 -2.62 22.75
C HIS A 40 -15.42 -1.18 23.28
N VAL A 41 -15.52 -0.16 22.42
CA VAL A 41 -15.54 1.25 22.84
C VAL A 41 -16.76 1.58 23.70
N LEU A 42 -17.92 1.00 23.39
CA LEU A 42 -19.16 1.25 24.15
C LEU A 42 -19.19 0.54 25.52
N THR A 43 -18.45 -0.55 25.69
CA THR A 43 -18.38 -1.32 26.94
C THR A 43 -17.25 -0.88 27.88
N MET A 44 -16.45 0.12 27.48
CA MET A 44 -15.24 0.51 28.20
C MET A 44 -15.50 0.92 29.65
N SER A 45 -14.97 0.12 30.57
CA SER A 45 -14.92 0.45 32.00
C SER A 45 -13.51 0.35 32.60
N SER A 46 -12.50 -0.08 31.83
CA SER A 46 -11.15 -0.36 32.33
C SER A 46 -10.02 0.12 31.40
N MET A 47 -8.84 0.40 31.96
CA MET A 47 -7.65 0.84 31.20
C MET A 47 -7.09 -0.26 30.28
N SER A 48 -7.31 -1.55 30.59
CA SER A 48 -6.87 -2.67 29.75
C SER A 48 -7.64 -2.73 28.43
N GLU A 49 -8.93 -2.38 28.44
CA GLU A 49 -9.74 -2.32 27.23
C GLU A 49 -9.25 -1.19 26.30
N LEU A 50 -8.63 -0.12 26.84
CA LEU A 50 -8.11 0.98 26.02
C LEU A 50 -6.95 0.52 25.14
N TYR A 51 -6.03 -0.27 25.69
CA TYR A 51 -4.93 -0.85 24.91
C TYR A 51 -5.45 -1.80 23.82
N TYR A 52 -6.46 -2.60 24.14
CA TYR A 52 -7.09 -3.51 23.18
C TYR A 52 -7.74 -2.76 22.02
N VAL A 53 -8.48 -1.67 22.29
CA VAL A 53 -9.07 -0.84 21.24
C VAL A 53 -8.00 -0.16 20.37
N ILE A 54 -6.89 0.30 20.96
CA ILE A 54 -5.77 0.87 20.19
C ILE A 54 -5.18 -0.17 19.23
N GLU A 55 -5.04 -1.42 19.68
CA GLU A 55 -4.56 -2.53 18.85
C GLU A 55 -5.52 -2.87 17.71
N GLU A 56 -6.84 -2.91 17.97
CA GLU A 56 -7.84 -3.12 16.93
C GLU A 56 -7.86 -1.97 15.91
N ILE A 57 -7.73 -0.72 16.36
CA ILE A 57 -7.62 0.46 15.46
C ILE A 57 -6.36 0.37 14.59
N ALA A 58 -5.23 -0.02 15.18
CA ALA A 58 -3.98 -0.21 14.46
C ALA A 58 -4.13 -1.28 13.37
N THR A 59 -4.79 -2.40 13.71
CA THR A 59 -5.09 -3.51 12.78
C THR A 59 -6.03 -3.05 11.67
N TRP A 60 -7.10 -2.31 12.00
CA TRP A 60 -8.02 -1.77 11.01
C TRP A 60 -7.32 -0.84 10.00
N PHE A 61 -6.37 -0.02 10.46
CA PHE A 61 -5.64 0.86 9.57
C PHE A 61 -4.67 0.07 8.66
N ILE A 62 -4.06 -1.04 9.13
CA ILE A 62 -3.31 -1.94 8.24
C ILE A 62 -4.23 -2.51 7.15
N LEU A 63 -5.45 -2.94 7.49
CA LEU A 63 -6.43 -3.42 6.51
C LEU A 63 -6.84 -2.33 5.51
N LEU A 64 -7.00 -1.09 5.97
CA LEU A 64 -7.28 0.06 5.11
C LEU A 64 -6.12 0.34 4.14
N GLU A 65 -4.88 0.21 4.58
CA GLU A 65 -3.70 0.38 3.74
C GLU A 65 -3.62 -0.68 2.63
N VAL A 66 -3.88 -1.95 2.98
CA VAL A 66 -4.00 -3.04 2.01
C VAL A 66 -5.15 -2.78 1.03
N PHE A 67 -6.31 -2.34 1.51
CA PHE A 67 -7.44 -2.01 0.66
C PHE A 67 -7.12 -0.89 -0.34
N LEU A 68 -6.47 0.19 0.10
CA LEU A 68 -6.04 1.29 -0.78
C LEU A 68 -5.06 0.81 -1.86
N MET A 69 -4.16 -0.10 -1.52
CA MET A 69 -3.24 -0.73 -2.48
C MET A 69 -4.02 -1.52 -3.54
N LEU A 70 -4.99 -2.35 -3.12
CA LEU A 70 -5.80 -3.15 -4.04
C LEU A 70 -6.66 -2.27 -4.95
N LEU A 71 -7.31 -1.23 -4.42
CA LEU A 71 -8.08 -0.28 -5.22
C LEU A 71 -7.23 0.42 -6.29
N ARG A 72 -6.00 0.78 -5.93
CA ARG A 72 -5.07 1.40 -6.87
C ARG A 72 -4.64 0.42 -7.95
N TYR A 73 -4.33 -0.82 -7.58
CA TYR A 73 -3.99 -1.88 -8.53
C TYR A 73 -5.10 -2.15 -9.56
N VAL A 74 -6.37 -2.13 -9.14
CA VAL A 74 -7.52 -2.22 -10.06
C VAL A 74 -7.58 -0.99 -10.99
N LYS A 75 -7.37 0.21 -10.46
CA LYS A 75 -7.52 1.48 -11.22
C LYS A 75 -6.42 1.69 -12.27
N GLU A 76 -5.22 1.17 -12.05
CA GLU A 76 -4.06 1.39 -12.92
C GLU A 76 -3.85 0.25 -13.95
N GLY A 77 -4.83 -0.65 -14.10
CA GLY A 77 -4.84 -1.66 -15.16
C GLY A 77 -3.71 -2.68 -15.04
N HIS A 78 -3.57 -3.28 -13.86
CA HIS A 78 -2.58 -4.32 -13.52
C HIS A 78 -1.12 -3.89 -13.40
N HIS A 79 -0.81 -2.62 -13.64
CA HIS A 79 0.50 -2.07 -13.33
C HIS A 79 0.37 -1.22 -12.07
N VAL A 80 1.08 -1.59 -10.99
CA VAL A 80 1.34 -0.66 -9.88
C VAL A 80 2.60 0.12 -10.23
N PRO A 81 2.53 1.42 -10.52
CA PRO A 81 3.69 2.29 -10.61
C PRO A 81 4.48 2.22 -9.32
N VAL A 82 5.80 2.05 -9.46
CA VAL A 82 6.75 1.91 -8.36
C VAL A 82 6.63 3.04 -7.33
N ARG A 83 6.24 4.26 -7.76
CA ARG A 83 6.00 5.40 -6.87
C ARG A 83 4.97 5.10 -5.78
N TYR A 84 3.90 4.38 -6.10
CA TYR A 84 2.84 4.11 -5.12
C TYR A 84 3.23 3.02 -4.14
N LEU A 85 4.02 2.03 -4.59
CA LEU A 85 4.62 1.05 -3.69
C LEU A 85 5.49 1.75 -2.64
N ILE A 86 6.30 2.74 -3.05
CA ILE A 86 7.13 3.52 -2.13
C ILE A 86 6.26 4.34 -1.15
N LEU A 87 5.21 5.00 -1.63
CA LEU A 87 4.30 5.77 -0.76
C LEU A 87 3.57 4.89 0.27
N ILE A 88 3.19 3.67 -0.12
CA ILE A 88 2.62 2.66 0.79
C ILE A 88 3.68 2.26 1.82
N GLY A 89 4.90 1.92 1.37
CA GLY A 89 6.01 1.61 2.28
C GLY A 89 6.29 2.73 3.29
N ILE A 90 6.26 3.99 2.86
CA ILE A 90 6.43 5.15 3.75
C ILE A 90 5.32 5.17 4.80
N THR A 91 4.07 4.96 4.40
CA THR A 91 2.91 4.96 5.30
C THR A 91 3.00 3.81 6.32
N ALA A 92 3.37 2.60 5.89
CA ALA A 92 3.56 1.44 6.75
C ALA A 92 4.66 1.66 7.82
N VAL A 93 5.84 2.14 7.40
CA VAL A 93 6.96 2.39 8.33
C VAL A 93 6.63 3.54 9.28
N SER A 94 5.97 4.59 8.77
CA SER A 94 5.52 5.72 9.60
C SER A 94 4.49 5.28 10.65
N ARG A 95 3.55 4.40 10.29
CA ARG A 95 2.61 3.80 11.25
C ARG A 95 3.34 3.00 12.31
N LYS A 96 4.25 2.11 11.90
CA LYS A 96 4.99 1.27 12.83
C LYS A 96 5.77 2.14 13.82
N LEU A 97 6.34 3.26 13.35
CA LEU A 97 7.02 4.24 14.20
C LEU A 97 6.08 4.86 15.25
N LEU A 98 4.85 5.23 14.88
CA LEU A 98 3.87 5.81 15.82
C LEU A 98 3.34 4.80 16.85
N LEU A 99 3.35 3.51 16.51
CA LEU A 99 2.89 2.42 17.38
C LEU A 99 4.00 1.86 18.28
N GLU A 100 5.26 2.25 18.09
CA GLU A 100 6.39 1.77 18.89
C GLU A 100 6.40 2.46 20.27
N HIS A 101 6.10 1.70 21.33
CA HIS A 101 6.03 2.21 22.70
C HIS A 101 7.12 1.54 23.57
N GLY A 102 8.40 1.87 23.34
CA GLY A 102 9.46 1.50 24.28
C GLY A 102 10.87 1.36 23.72
N GLY A 103 11.04 1.06 22.43
CA GLY A 103 12.34 0.86 21.80
C GLY A 103 12.90 2.12 21.15
N GLY A 104 13.74 2.90 21.84
CA GLY A 104 14.41 4.06 21.24
C GLY A 104 15.31 3.73 20.04
N LEU A 105 15.93 2.53 20.06
CA LEU A 105 16.73 2.02 18.93
C LEU A 105 15.84 1.60 17.75
N ASP A 106 14.70 0.96 18.01
CA ASP A 106 13.77 0.54 16.97
C ASP A 106 13.17 1.76 16.27
N ALA A 107 12.80 2.79 17.02
CA ALA A 107 12.36 4.07 16.48
C ALA A 107 13.43 4.72 15.58
N LEU A 108 14.71 4.65 15.96
CA LEU A 108 15.82 5.17 15.15
C LEU A 108 15.96 4.40 13.82
N MET A 109 15.88 3.06 13.86
CA MET A 109 15.94 2.23 12.64
C MET A 109 14.76 2.49 11.71
N LEU A 110 13.56 2.65 12.26
CA LEU A 110 12.35 3.00 11.49
C LEU A 110 12.47 4.39 10.87
N ALA A 111 12.99 5.38 11.59
CA ALA A 111 13.26 6.72 11.04
C ALA A 111 14.29 6.67 9.90
N LEU A 112 15.35 5.87 10.04
CA LEU A 112 16.33 5.64 8.98
C LEU A 112 15.70 4.96 7.76
N ALA A 113 14.81 4.00 7.96
CA ALA A 113 14.07 3.35 6.87
C ALA A 113 13.19 4.34 6.10
N ILE A 114 12.51 5.27 6.79
CA ILE A 114 11.74 6.34 6.13
C ILE A 114 12.67 7.23 5.29
N LEU A 115 13.86 7.58 5.80
CA LEU A 115 14.84 8.35 5.06
C LEU A 115 15.27 7.66 3.76
N ILE A 116 15.52 6.35 3.79
CA ILE A 116 15.86 5.56 2.60
C ILE A 116 14.69 5.55 1.59
N LEU A 117 13.46 5.33 2.05
CA LEU A 117 12.28 5.31 1.16
C LEU A 117 12.04 6.68 0.48
N VAL A 118 12.28 7.78 1.19
CA VAL A 118 12.19 9.13 0.60
C VAL A 118 13.31 9.34 -0.43
N LEU A 119 14.53 8.84 -0.18
CA LEU A 119 15.61 8.87 -1.16
C LEU A 119 15.27 8.04 -2.41
N ASP A 120 14.66 6.87 -2.25
CA ASP A 120 14.20 6.04 -3.38
C ASP A 120 13.16 6.79 -4.23
N LEU A 121 12.24 7.51 -3.58
CA LEU A 121 11.25 8.34 -4.28
C LEU A 121 11.94 9.45 -5.09
N PHE A 122 12.93 10.12 -4.50
CA PHE A 122 13.71 11.15 -5.19
C PHE A 122 14.50 10.59 -6.37
N LEU A 123 15.11 9.43 -6.21
CA LEU A 123 15.87 8.76 -7.26
C LEU A 123 14.95 8.34 -8.42
N LEU A 124 13.77 7.80 -8.10
CA LEU A 124 12.76 7.43 -9.09
C LEU A 124 12.28 8.66 -9.87
N GLU A 125 12.01 9.78 -9.19
CA GLU A 125 11.59 11.02 -9.86
C GLU A 125 12.68 11.56 -10.79
N LYS A 126 13.95 11.53 -10.36
CA LYS A 126 15.08 11.94 -11.19
C LYS A 126 15.30 11.01 -12.40
N VAL A 127 15.15 9.70 -12.23
CA VAL A 127 15.24 8.72 -13.33
C VAL A 127 14.10 8.90 -14.33
N ASN A 128 12.87 9.13 -13.85
CA ASN A 128 11.73 9.37 -14.73
C ASN A 128 11.87 10.70 -15.48
N ALA A 129 12.40 11.74 -14.84
CA ALA A 129 12.73 13.00 -15.50
C ALA A 129 13.79 12.84 -16.62
N PHE A 130 14.65 11.82 -16.53
CA PHE A 130 15.63 11.51 -17.57
C PHE A 130 15.02 10.84 -18.80
N HIS A 131 13.92 10.08 -18.64
CA HIS A 131 13.22 9.44 -19.76
C HIS A 131 12.29 10.39 -20.53
N THR A 132 11.79 11.46 -19.90
CA THR A 132 10.94 12.44 -20.60
C THR A 132 11.71 13.35 -21.57
N HIS A 133 13.04 13.43 -21.45
CA HIS A 133 13.88 14.27 -22.31
C HIS A 133 14.30 13.59 -23.62
N LYS A 134 14.23 12.25 -23.72
CA LYS A 134 14.68 11.52 -24.91
C LYS A 134 13.60 11.38 -26.00
N SER A 135 12.32 11.52 -25.65
CA SER A 135 11.21 11.47 -26.61
C SER A 135 10.88 12.83 -27.27
N SER A 136 11.59 13.90 -26.94
CA SER A 136 11.35 15.24 -27.52
C SER A 136 12.48 15.75 -28.42
N GLU A 137 13.57 15.00 -28.58
CA GLU A 137 14.63 15.33 -29.55
C GLU A 137 14.54 14.49 -30.85
N GLU A 138 13.89 13.32 -30.85
CA GLU A 138 13.74 12.50 -32.07
C GLU A 138 12.62 12.96 -33.03
N ASP A 139 11.73 13.87 -32.59
CA ASP A 139 10.60 14.39 -33.40
C ASP A 139 10.84 15.81 -33.98
N GLN A 140 12.06 16.36 -33.86
CA GLN A 140 12.41 17.64 -34.51
C GLN A 140 13.36 17.51 -35.71
N ASP A 141 13.92 16.31 -35.97
CA ASP A 141 14.76 16.06 -37.16
C ASP A 141 13.97 15.45 -38.33
N ILE A 142 12.64 15.34 -38.20
CA ILE A 142 11.74 14.91 -39.27
C ILE A 142 10.59 15.90 -39.36
N PHE A 143 10.84 17.15 -39.79
CA PHE A 143 9.99 17.93 -40.70
C PHE A 143 10.66 19.26 -41.06
#